data_AF-V9LES2-F1
#
_entry.id   AF-V9LES2-F1
#
_cell.length_a   1.000
_cell.length_b   1.000
_cell.length_c   1.000
_cell.angle_alpha   90.00
_cell.angle_beta   90.00
_cell.angle_gamma   90.00
#
_symmetry.space_group_name_H-M   'P 1'
#
loop_
_entity.id
_entity.type
_entity.pdbx_description
1 polymer ?
#
loop_
_entity_poly.entity_id
_entity_poly.type
_entity_poly.pdbx_seq_one_letter_code
_entity_poly.pdbx_strand_id
1 'polypeptide(L)'
;MFRSPSPVLLFLLLTTLRCLVSAASSSISCYSDSGNPVDWFIVYKLPKRSSLTGLSYMYQDSTTKGWKPGNYLINNTQGAVGRTLTQVYKQRQAQNQETAYVLYNDQSTKHSESNYGHTKGVILLDQKQGFWLVHSTPHFPLPANESYSWPDSGKRNGQSFLCVTYPYAQFNEIGEGTGRTCHSILL
;
A
#
# COMPACT_ATOMS: atom_id res chain seq x y z
N MET A 1 33.86 44.50 14.44
CA MET A 1 34.16 44.13 13.04
C MET A 1 33.65 42.72 12.80
N PHE A 2 32.52 42.56 12.11
CA PHE A 2 32.04 41.25 11.68
C PHE A 2 32.51 41.04 10.23
N ARG A 3 33.40 40.06 10.01
CA ARG A 3 33.80 39.63 8.67
C ARG A 3 32.69 38.78 8.08
N SER A 4 32.26 39.10 6.85
CA SER A 4 31.33 38.25 6.12
C SER A 4 31.98 36.89 5.82
N PRO A 5 31.23 35.79 5.88
CA PRO A 5 31.75 34.47 5.54
C PRO A 5 32.17 34.43 4.06
N SER A 6 33.27 33.74 3.78
CA SER A 6 33.78 33.55 2.42
C SER A 6 32.70 32.90 1.53
N PRO A 7 32.47 33.38 0.29
CA PRO A 7 31.51 32.79 -0.62
C PRO A 7 31.81 31.30 -0.87
N VAL A 8 33.07 30.90 -0.82
CA VAL A 8 33.50 29.49 -0.93
C VAL A 8 32.98 28.65 0.24
N LEU A 9 32.98 29.20 1.46
CA LEU A 9 32.47 28.51 2.65
C LEU A 9 30.95 28.34 2.60
N LEU A 10 30.25 29.34 2.04
CA LEU A 10 28.80 29.28 1.85
C LEU A 10 28.42 28.24 0.77
N PHE A 11 29.18 28.17 -0.33
CA PHE A 11 28.99 27.14 -1.36
C PHE A 11 29.25 25.73 -0.82
N LEU A 12 30.29 25.53 0.01
CA LEU A 12 30.59 24.25 0.65
C LEU A 12 29.52 23.83 1.68
N LEU A 13 28.94 24.78 2.42
CA LEU A 13 27.81 24.51 3.32
C LEU A 13 26.54 24.12 2.54
N LEU A 14 26.28 24.77 1.39
CA LEU A 14 25.13 24.47 0.55
C LEU A 14 25.26 23.11 -0.16
N THR A 15 26.46 22.69 -0.56
CA THR A 15 26.69 21.37 -1.17
C THR A 15 26.64 20.23 -0.15
N THR A 16 27.19 20.43 1.06
CA THR A 16 27.10 19.45 2.15
C THR A 16 25.67 19.28 2.68
N LEU A 17 24.90 20.37 2.79
CA LEU A 17 23.47 20.31 3.15
C LEU A 17 22.63 19.57 2.09
N ARG A 18 22.96 19.73 0.79
CA ARG A 18 22.34 18.95 -0.30
C ARG A 18 22.70 17.47 -0.28
N CYS A 19 23.87 17.10 0.23
CA CYS A 19 24.32 15.71 0.34
C CYS A 19 23.73 15.00 1.58
N LEU A 20 23.41 15.74 2.65
CA LEU A 20 22.74 15.23 3.85
C LEU A 20 21.25 14.93 3.64
N VAL A 21 20.62 15.48 2.59
CA VAL A 21 19.33 14.98 2.08
C VAL A 21 19.59 13.69 1.29
N SER A 22 20.22 12.72 1.93
CA SER A 22 20.17 11.33 1.47
C SER A 22 18.70 10.97 1.42
N ALA A 23 18.23 10.53 0.25
CA ALA A 23 16.86 10.10 0.05
C ALA A 23 16.56 9.03 1.10
N ALA A 24 15.80 9.40 2.14
CA ALA A 24 15.20 8.43 3.03
C ALA A 24 14.24 7.61 2.18
N SER A 25 14.75 6.52 1.59
CA SER A 25 13.91 5.55 0.90
C SER A 25 13.03 4.94 1.98
N SER A 26 11.79 5.39 2.04
CA SER A 26 10.83 4.91 3.02
C SER A 26 10.64 3.41 2.80
N SER A 27 10.89 2.61 3.82
CA SER A 27 10.76 1.15 3.76
C SER A 27 9.35 0.73 3.33
N ILE A 28 9.26 -0.39 2.60
CA ILE A 28 7.97 -0.95 2.16
C ILE A 28 7.18 -1.40 3.39
N SER A 29 6.01 -0.81 3.63
CA SER A 29 5.22 -1.05 4.84
C SER A 29 3.73 -0.84 4.60
N CYS A 30 2.88 -1.38 5.46
CA CYS A 30 1.55 -0.82 5.67
C CYS A 30 1.70 0.61 6.21
N TYR A 31 0.95 1.56 5.65
CA TYR A 31 0.89 2.93 6.15
C TYR A 31 -0.45 3.21 6.80
N SER A 32 -0.40 3.77 8.00
CA SER A 32 -1.58 4.23 8.72
C SER A 32 -2.29 5.35 7.99
N ASP A 33 -3.50 5.63 8.47
CA ASP A 33 -4.34 6.70 7.93
C ASP A 33 -3.79 8.12 8.21
N SER A 34 -2.76 8.22 9.03
CA SER A 34 -1.99 9.45 9.28
C SER A 34 -0.65 9.47 8.52
N GLY A 35 -0.34 8.43 7.76
CA GLY A 35 0.87 8.36 6.92
C GLY A 35 2.12 7.83 7.63
N ASN A 36 2.00 7.24 8.82
CA ASN A 36 3.10 6.58 9.52
C ASN A 36 3.14 5.08 9.19
N PRO A 37 4.32 4.46 9.08
CA PRO A 37 4.42 3.01 8.95
C PRO A 37 3.83 2.31 10.19
N VAL A 38 3.15 1.19 9.99
CA VAL A 38 2.54 0.38 11.05
C VAL A 38 2.70 -1.12 10.77
N ASP A 39 2.69 -1.92 11.84
CA ASP A 39 2.77 -3.39 11.73
C ASP A 39 1.53 -3.96 11.06
N TRP A 40 0.35 -3.39 11.35
CA TRP A 40 -0.90 -3.78 10.72
C TRP A 40 -1.92 -2.66 10.77
N PHE A 41 -2.89 -2.72 9.86
CA PHE A 41 -4.16 -1.99 10.00
C PHE A 41 -5.31 -2.80 9.43
N ILE A 42 -6.51 -2.50 9.91
CA ILE A 42 -7.77 -2.99 9.35
C ILE A 42 -8.65 -1.81 8.93
N VAL A 43 -9.27 -1.94 7.76
CA VAL A 43 -10.21 -0.95 7.22
C VAL A 43 -11.53 -1.64 6.89
N TYR A 44 -12.62 -1.01 7.30
CA TYR A 44 -13.98 -1.39 6.91
C TYR A 44 -14.63 -0.23 6.14
N LYS A 45 -14.69 -0.33 4.81
CA LYS A 45 -15.38 0.64 3.97
C LYS A 45 -16.89 0.46 4.11
N LEU A 46 -17.59 1.55 4.38
CA LEU A 46 -19.04 1.55 4.61
C LEU A 46 -19.82 1.41 3.29
N PRO A 47 -20.96 0.69 3.26
CA PRO A 47 -21.80 0.57 2.08
C PRO A 47 -22.43 1.91 1.68
N LYS A 48 -22.83 2.02 0.42
CA LYS A 48 -23.64 3.16 -0.04
C LYS A 48 -25.04 3.07 0.58
N ARG A 49 -25.48 4.16 1.23
CA ARG A 49 -26.81 4.33 1.83
C ARG A 49 -27.32 5.74 1.50
N SER A 50 -28.56 6.07 1.85
CA SER A 50 -29.14 7.40 1.58
C SER A 50 -28.26 8.55 2.07
N SER A 51 -27.59 8.40 3.22
CA SER A 51 -26.67 9.38 3.81
C SER A 51 -25.19 9.11 3.57
N LEU A 52 -24.82 7.99 2.93
CA LEU A 52 -23.43 7.55 2.76
C LEU A 52 -23.09 7.34 1.30
N THR A 53 -22.03 8.02 0.82
CA THR A 53 -21.55 7.92 -0.57
C THR A 53 -21.02 6.53 -0.94
N GLY A 54 -20.75 5.68 0.06
CA GLY A 54 -20.08 4.40 -0.12
C GLY A 54 -18.55 4.51 -0.26
N LEU A 55 -17.97 5.65 0.12
CA LEU A 55 -16.52 5.89 0.08
C LEU A 55 -15.89 6.09 1.46
N SER A 56 -16.67 6.46 2.48
CA SER A 56 -16.21 6.56 3.86
C SER A 56 -15.86 5.18 4.43
N TYR A 57 -14.94 5.14 5.38
CA TYR A 57 -14.53 3.90 6.03
C TYR A 57 -14.23 4.09 7.52
N MET A 58 -14.26 2.99 8.26
CA MET A 58 -13.72 2.86 9.62
C MET A 58 -12.32 2.27 9.53
N TYR A 59 -11.44 2.68 10.44
CA TYR A 59 -10.04 2.34 10.49
C TYR A 59 -9.62 1.93 11.90
N GLN A 60 -8.72 0.97 12.00
CA GLN A 60 -8.05 0.61 13.24
C GLN A 60 -6.63 0.10 12.97
N ASP A 61 -5.71 0.43 13.87
CA ASP A 61 -4.36 -0.14 13.94
C ASP A 61 -4.00 -0.44 15.41
N SER A 62 -2.73 -0.77 15.66
CA SER A 62 -2.21 -1.03 17.01
C SER A 62 -2.29 0.18 17.96
N THR A 63 -2.40 1.39 17.43
CA THR A 63 -2.34 2.66 18.17
C THR A 63 -3.71 3.28 18.43
N THR A 64 -4.74 3.00 17.60
CA THR A 64 -6.04 3.70 17.68
C THR A 64 -6.91 3.34 18.88
N LYS A 65 -6.58 2.27 19.62
CA LYS A 65 -7.38 1.73 20.75
C LYS A 65 -8.85 1.45 20.38
N GLY A 66 -9.08 1.01 19.13
CA GLY A 66 -10.41 0.68 18.61
C GLY A 66 -10.69 1.29 17.23
N TRP A 67 -11.91 1.07 16.73
CA TRP A 67 -12.37 1.62 15.48
C TRP A 67 -12.57 3.13 15.55
N LYS A 68 -11.98 3.86 14.61
CA LYS A 68 -12.23 5.29 14.39
C LYS A 68 -12.67 5.56 12.94
N PRO A 69 -13.40 6.64 12.66
CA PRO A 69 -13.62 7.07 11.29
C PRO A 69 -12.28 7.34 10.59
N GLY A 70 -12.19 6.99 9.30
CA GLY A 70 -11.05 7.34 8.47
C GLY A 70 -10.97 8.85 8.24
N ASN A 71 -9.74 9.38 8.17
CA ASN A 71 -9.40 10.76 7.87
C ASN A 71 -9.69 11.11 6.40
N TYR A 72 -9.74 10.10 5.53
CA TYR A 72 -9.90 10.25 4.08
C TYR A 72 -11.00 9.34 3.55
N LEU A 73 -11.37 9.53 2.28
CA LEU A 73 -12.20 8.59 1.54
C LEU A 73 -11.35 7.46 0.97
N ILE A 74 -11.95 6.28 0.76
CA ILE A 74 -11.23 5.09 0.25
C ILE A 74 -10.62 5.32 -1.14
N ASN A 75 -11.15 6.25 -1.93
CA ASN A 75 -10.61 6.60 -3.25
C ASN A 75 -9.46 7.63 -3.21
N ASN A 76 -9.02 8.04 -2.02
CA ASN A 76 -7.94 9.02 -1.86
C ASN A 76 -6.60 8.31 -1.56
N THR A 77 -5.53 8.72 -2.25
CA THR A 77 -4.17 8.19 -2.07
C THR A 77 -3.53 8.58 -0.73
N GLN A 78 -4.12 9.52 0.00
CA GLN A 78 -3.68 9.93 1.35
C GLN A 78 -4.29 9.08 2.47
N GLY A 79 -5.28 8.22 2.18
CA GLY A 79 -5.81 7.26 3.16
C GLY A 79 -4.90 6.04 3.33
N ALA A 80 -5.09 5.25 4.39
CA ALA A 80 -4.25 4.09 4.70
C ALA A 80 -4.06 3.11 3.50
N VAL A 81 -5.16 2.67 2.88
CA VAL A 81 -5.13 1.77 1.71
C VAL A 81 -4.47 2.46 0.51
N GLY A 82 -4.81 3.73 0.25
CA GLY A 82 -4.25 4.52 -0.84
C GLY A 82 -2.74 4.68 -0.74
N ARG A 83 -2.23 5.08 0.43
CA ARG A 83 -0.79 5.24 0.69
C ARG A 83 -0.05 3.92 0.52
N THR A 84 -0.61 2.86 1.10
CA THR A 84 -0.02 1.53 1.07
C THR A 84 0.12 1.03 -0.36
N LEU A 85 -0.95 1.06 -1.17
CA LEU A 85 -0.91 0.59 -2.55
C LEU A 85 -0.18 1.52 -3.51
N THR A 86 -0.07 2.82 -3.21
CA THR A 86 0.75 3.77 -3.99
C THR A 86 2.21 3.31 -4.10
N GLN A 87 2.73 2.58 -3.12
CA GLN A 87 4.07 2.00 -3.19
C GLN A 87 4.22 1.05 -4.38
N VAL A 88 3.24 0.19 -4.66
CA VAL A 88 3.28 -0.78 -5.78
C VAL A 88 3.43 -0.04 -7.11
N TYR A 89 2.56 0.94 -7.36
CA TYR A 89 2.57 1.71 -8.61
C TYR A 89 3.90 2.45 -8.80
N LYS A 90 4.43 3.06 -7.72
CA LYS A 90 5.72 3.75 -7.75
C LYS A 90 6.87 2.80 -8.08
N GLN A 91 6.95 1.65 -7.42
CA GLN A 91 8.03 0.68 -7.68
C GLN A 91 7.96 0.15 -9.11
N ARG A 92 6.74 -0.13 -9.62
CA ARG A 92 6.56 -0.58 -11.01
C ARG A 92 6.95 0.49 -12.03
N GLN A 93 6.54 1.74 -11.83
CA GLN A 93 6.90 2.86 -12.70
C GLN A 93 8.41 3.15 -12.69
N ALA A 94 9.06 3.01 -11.54
CA ALA A 94 10.51 3.14 -11.39
C ALA A 94 11.29 1.93 -11.95
N GLN A 95 10.61 0.87 -12.39
CA GLN A 95 11.21 -0.39 -12.85
C GLN A 95 12.21 -0.96 -11.83
N ASN A 96 11.90 -0.85 -10.54
CA ASN A 96 12.81 -1.25 -9.48
C ASN A 96 12.95 -2.78 -9.42
N GLN A 97 14.14 -3.28 -9.78
CA GLN A 97 14.45 -4.72 -9.81
C GLN A 97 14.71 -5.31 -8.42
N GLU A 98 14.82 -4.49 -7.38
CA GLU A 98 15.00 -4.95 -6.00
C GLU A 98 13.68 -5.24 -5.28
N THR A 99 12.55 -5.08 -5.98
CA THR A 99 11.21 -5.30 -5.44
C THR A 99 10.45 -6.35 -6.22
N ALA A 100 9.62 -7.12 -5.53
CA ALA A 100 8.68 -8.06 -6.12
C ALA A 100 7.25 -7.71 -5.67
N TYR A 101 6.26 -7.92 -6.53
CA TYR A 101 4.86 -7.74 -6.18
C TYR A 101 3.97 -8.80 -6.81
N VAL A 102 2.84 -9.06 -6.18
CA VAL A 102 1.77 -9.92 -6.69
C VAL A 102 0.44 -9.19 -6.49
N LEU A 103 -0.35 -9.08 -7.56
CA LEU A 103 -1.74 -8.62 -7.50
C LEU A 103 -2.62 -9.80 -7.87
N TYR A 104 -3.44 -10.28 -6.95
CA TYR A 104 -4.34 -11.41 -7.19
C TYR A 104 -5.78 -11.01 -6.89
N ASN A 105 -6.70 -11.39 -7.76
CA ASN A 105 -8.13 -11.14 -7.60
C ASN A 105 -8.91 -12.06 -8.55
N ASP A 106 -9.74 -12.95 -8.01
CA ASP A 106 -10.62 -13.84 -8.80
C ASP A 106 -11.63 -13.08 -9.68
N GLN A 107 -11.83 -11.80 -9.41
CA GLN A 107 -12.66 -10.88 -10.19
C GLN A 107 -11.85 -9.61 -10.54
N SER A 108 -10.68 -9.79 -11.16
CA SER A 108 -9.81 -8.68 -11.60
C SER A 108 -10.47 -7.76 -12.64
N THR A 109 -9.77 -6.69 -13.05
CA THR A 109 -10.26 -5.75 -14.09
C THR A 109 -10.26 -6.34 -15.49
N LYS A 110 -9.46 -7.40 -15.74
CA LYS A 110 -9.30 -8.02 -17.07
C LYS A 110 -9.90 -9.42 -17.16
N HIS A 111 -9.96 -10.13 -16.03
CA HIS A 111 -10.35 -11.54 -15.97
C HIS A 111 -11.25 -11.79 -14.75
N SER A 112 -12.22 -12.68 -14.92
CA SER A 112 -13.05 -13.21 -13.84
C SER A 112 -12.98 -14.73 -13.93
N GLU A 113 -12.48 -15.38 -12.89
CA GLU A 113 -12.24 -16.81 -12.87
C GLU A 113 -12.94 -17.44 -11.66
N SER A 114 -13.88 -18.35 -11.91
CA SER A 114 -14.64 -19.01 -10.84
C SER A 114 -14.02 -20.30 -10.33
N ASN A 115 -12.97 -20.80 -11.00
CA ASN A 115 -12.39 -22.12 -10.72
C ASN A 115 -11.20 -22.07 -9.76
N TYR A 116 -10.79 -20.87 -9.33
CA TYR A 116 -9.69 -20.66 -8.38
C TYR A 116 -10.22 -20.13 -7.04
N GLY A 117 -9.32 -19.99 -6.06
CA GLY A 117 -9.68 -19.43 -4.75
C GLY A 117 -10.29 -18.03 -4.90
N HIS A 118 -11.45 -17.81 -4.24
CA HIS A 118 -12.15 -16.52 -4.16
C HIS A 118 -11.41 -15.53 -3.25
N THR A 119 -10.17 -15.26 -3.61
CA THR A 119 -9.21 -14.52 -2.81
C THR A 119 -8.72 -13.32 -3.59
N LYS A 120 -8.49 -12.22 -2.88
CA LYS A 120 -8.05 -10.96 -3.47
C LYS A 120 -7.04 -10.30 -2.54
N GLY A 121 -5.99 -9.73 -3.11
CA GLY A 121 -4.98 -9.07 -2.33
C GLY A 121 -3.78 -8.62 -3.13
N VAL A 122 -2.87 -8.02 -2.38
CA VAL A 122 -1.66 -7.38 -2.87
C VAL A 122 -0.50 -7.75 -1.97
N ILE A 123 0.57 -8.23 -2.58
CA ILE A 123 1.86 -8.42 -1.92
C ILE A 123 2.85 -7.48 -2.59
N LEU A 124 3.64 -6.78 -1.79
CA LEU A 124 4.82 -6.03 -2.24
C LEU A 124 5.93 -6.23 -1.22
N LEU A 125 7.13 -6.59 -1.69
CA LEU A 125 8.28 -6.83 -0.85
C LEU A 125 9.58 -6.39 -1.53
N ASP A 126 10.56 -6.06 -0.70
CA ASP A 126 11.97 -5.91 -1.05
C ASP A 126 12.81 -6.95 -0.29
N GLN A 127 14.14 -6.82 -0.34
CA GLN A 127 15.07 -7.75 0.32
C GLN A 127 15.05 -7.67 1.86
N LYS A 128 14.32 -6.71 2.45
CA LYS A 128 14.26 -6.46 3.90
C LYS A 128 12.88 -6.76 4.47
N GLN A 129 11.83 -6.26 3.84
CA GLN A 129 10.46 -6.34 4.32
C GLN A 129 9.44 -6.15 3.20
N GLY A 130 8.17 -6.30 3.54
CA GLY A 130 7.07 -6.08 2.62
C GLY A 130 5.75 -5.94 3.37
N PHE A 131 4.67 -5.81 2.61
CA PHE A 131 3.32 -5.93 3.16
C PHE A 131 2.50 -6.95 2.38
N TRP A 132 1.55 -7.55 3.09
CA TRP A 132 0.46 -8.31 2.49
C TRP A 132 -0.86 -7.66 2.86
N LEU A 133 -1.60 -7.23 1.85
CA LEU A 133 -2.91 -6.62 1.97
C LEU A 133 -3.97 -7.55 1.39
N VAL A 134 -4.84 -8.09 2.22
CA VAL A 134 -5.97 -8.93 1.83
C VAL A 134 -7.24 -8.11 1.81
N HIS A 135 -8.10 -8.30 0.82
CA HIS A 135 -9.35 -7.55 0.71
C HIS A 135 -10.50 -8.32 0.05
N SER A 136 -11.70 -7.74 0.10
CA SER A 136 -12.92 -8.31 -0.50
C SER A 136 -13.39 -7.62 -1.79
N THR A 137 -12.73 -6.53 -2.21
CA THR A 137 -13.18 -5.67 -3.34
C THR A 137 -12.89 -6.25 -4.73
N PRO A 138 -13.91 -6.56 -5.56
CA PRO A 138 -13.72 -6.95 -6.97
C PRO A 138 -13.17 -5.78 -7.80
N HIS A 139 -12.49 -6.11 -8.91
CA HIS A 139 -11.90 -5.16 -9.87
C HIS A 139 -10.93 -4.16 -9.23
N PHE A 140 -10.26 -4.58 -8.16
CA PHE A 140 -9.30 -3.79 -7.39
C PHE A 140 -8.12 -4.66 -6.94
N PRO A 141 -6.89 -4.14 -6.86
CA PRO A 141 -6.46 -2.87 -7.44
C PRO A 141 -6.46 -2.90 -8.98
N LEU A 142 -6.25 -1.74 -9.60
CA LEU A 142 -5.85 -1.68 -11.01
C LEU A 142 -4.45 -2.31 -11.21
N PRO A 143 -4.12 -2.80 -12.42
CA PRO A 143 -2.80 -3.28 -12.78
C PRO A 143 -1.66 -2.35 -12.34
N ALA A 144 -0.51 -2.93 -11.97
CA ALA A 144 0.61 -2.18 -11.38
C ALA A 144 1.23 -1.11 -12.28
N ASN A 145 1.01 -1.17 -13.60
CA ASN A 145 1.45 -0.15 -14.56
C ASN A 145 0.50 1.05 -14.66
N GLU A 146 -0.60 1.05 -13.92
CA GLU A 146 -1.55 2.15 -13.84
C GLU A 146 -1.33 2.99 -12.57
N SER A 147 -2.39 3.55 -12.00
CA SER A 147 -2.37 4.34 -10.77
C SER A 147 -3.50 3.95 -9.84
N TYR A 148 -3.41 4.35 -8.58
CA TYR A 148 -4.45 4.06 -7.60
C TYR A 148 -5.80 4.63 -8.05
N SER A 149 -6.79 3.75 -8.16
CA SER A 149 -8.17 4.12 -8.44
C SER A 149 -9.13 3.19 -7.72
N TRP A 150 -10.27 3.73 -7.34
CA TRP A 150 -11.32 2.98 -6.66
C TRP A 150 -12.44 2.63 -7.66
N PRO A 151 -12.81 1.34 -7.83
CA PRO A 151 -13.83 0.96 -8.79
C PRO A 151 -15.22 1.46 -8.34
N ASP A 152 -16.02 1.95 -9.29
CA ASP A 152 -17.38 2.41 -9.00
C ASP A 152 -18.28 1.31 -8.41
N SER A 153 -18.09 0.06 -8.86
CA SER A 153 -18.76 -1.12 -8.30
C SER A 153 -18.46 -1.33 -6.81
N GLY A 154 -17.27 -0.91 -6.36
CA GLY A 154 -16.83 -0.98 -4.96
C GLY A 154 -17.61 -0.03 -4.02
N LYS A 155 -18.38 0.93 -4.53
CA LYS A 155 -19.16 1.85 -3.70
C LYS A 155 -20.37 1.18 -3.03
N ARG A 156 -21.01 0.22 -3.72
CA ARG A 156 -22.32 -0.33 -3.33
C ARG A 156 -22.28 -1.02 -1.96
N ASN A 157 -21.39 -1.99 -1.78
CA ASN A 157 -21.34 -2.85 -0.59
C ASN A 157 -20.27 -2.39 0.40
N GLY A 158 -20.34 -2.92 1.62
CA GLY A 158 -19.22 -2.83 2.55
C GLY A 158 -18.03 -3.65 2.04
N GLN A 159 -16.81 -3.23 2.36
CA GLN A 159 -15.59 -3.94 1.94
C GLN A 159 -14.59 -3.95 3.10
N SER A 160 -13.95 -5.10 3.35
CA SER A 160 -12.93 -5.24 4.37
C SER A 160 -11.53 -5.28 3.76
N PHE A 161 -10.58 -4.74 4.49
CA PHE A 161 -9.16 -4.74 4.16
C PHE A 161 -8.36 -5.03 5.43
N LEU A 162 -7.37 -5.92 5.33
CA LEU A 162 -6.36 -6.16 6.35
C LEU A 162 -5.00 -6.01 5.69
N CYS A 163 -4.15 -5.15 6.23
CA CYS A 163 -2.76 -5.04 5.82
C CYS A 163 -1.86 -5.45 6.98
N VAL A 164 -0.86 -6.27 6.71
CA VAL A 164 0.18 -6.64 7.67
C VAL A 164 1.55 -6.44 7.03
N THR A 165 2.45 -5.77 7.74
CA THR A 165 3.86 -5.60 7.40
C THR A 165 4.64 -6.80 7.93
N TYR A 166 5.47 -7.40 7.08
CA TYR A 166 6.29 -8.55 7.45
C TYR A 166 7.77 -8.31 7.09
N PRO A 167 8.73 -8.71 7.91
CA PRO A 167 10.11 -8.92 7.47
C PRO A 167 10.18 -9.96 6.34
N TYR A 168 11.17 -9.82 5.45
CA TYR A 168 11.35 -10.67 4.27
C TYR A 168 11.35 -12.17 4.61
N ALA A 169 11.98 -12.56 5.72
CA ALA A 169 12.07 -13.95 6.16
C ALA A 169 10.69 -14.62 6.33
N GLN A 170 9.67 -13.88 6.78
CA GLN A 170 8.31 -14.42 6.97
C GLN A 170 7.55 -14.61 5.65
N PHE A 171 7.92 -13.90 4.58
CA PHE A 171 7.33 -14.14 3.26
C PHE A 171 7.71 -15.50 2.68
N ASN A 172 8.87 -16.04 3.02
CA ASN A 172 9.27 -17.38 2.58
C ASN A 172 8.31 -18.45 3.14
N GLU A 173 7.95 -18.33 4.42
CA GLU A 173 7.00 -19.24 5.07
C GLU A 173 5.59 -19.12 4.46
N ILE A 174 5.14 -17.90 4.15
CA ILE A 174 3.86 -17.64 3.48
C ILE A 174 3.84 -18.25 2.06
N GLY A 175 4.96 -18.14 1.33
CA GLY A 175 5.13 -18.72 0.00
C GLY A 175 5.01 -20.25 0.00
N GLU A 176 5.65 -20.92 0.95
CA GLU A 176 5.57 -22.39 1.08
C GLU A 176 4.15 -22.88 1.40
N GLY A 177 3.43 -22.17 2.27
CA GLY A 177 2.05 -22.51 2.64
C GLY A 177 1.05 -22.30 1.50
N THR A 178 1.29 -21.34 0.61
CA THR A 178 0.42 -21.05 -0.56
C THR A 178 0.80 -21.85 -1.81
N GLY A 179 2.06 -22.33 -1.89
CA GLY A 179 2.63 -23.00 -3.05
C GLY A 179 2.16 -24.43 -3.33
N ARG A 180 1.48 -25.11 -2.38
CA ARG A 180 1.03 -26.51 -2.60
C ARG A 180 -0.25 -26.67 -3.42
N THR A 181 -0.94 -25.59 -3.76
CA THR A 181 -2.19 -25.66 -4.55
C THR A 181 -2.45 -24.49 -5.49
N CYS A 182 -1.55 -23.51 -5.60
CA CYS A 182 -1.76 -22.34 -6.46
C CYS A 182 -0.79 -22.33 -7.64
N HIS A 183 -1.15 -23.01 -8.74
CA HIS A 183 -0.48 -22.92 -10.03
C HIS A 183 -0.70 -21.57 -10.76
N SER A 184 -1.12 -20.52 -10.03
CA SER A 184 -1.46 -19.22 -10.61
C SER A 184 -0.73 -18.02 -9.97
N ILE A 185 0.28 -18.27 -9.14
CA ILE A 185 1.25 -17.20 -8.81
C ILE A 185 2.30 -17.19 -9.92
N LEU A 186 1.95 -16.53 -11.03
CA LEU A 186 2.90 -16.21 -12.09
C LEU A 186 3.20 -14.70 -12.04
N LEU A 187 4.50 -14.42 -12.02
CA LEU A 187 5.16 -13.13 -12.18
C LEU A 187 4.69 -12.37 -13.43
#